data_AF-A0A947KSX9-F1
#
_entry.id   AF-A0A947KSX9-F1
#
_cell.length_a   1.000
_cell.length_b   1.000
_cell.length_c   1.000
_cell.angle_alpha   90.00
_cell.angle_beta   90.00
_cell.angle_gamma   90.00
#
_symmetry.space_group_name_H-M   'P 1'
#
loop_
_entity.id
_entity.type
_entity.pdbx_description
1 polymer ?
#
loop_
_entity_poly.entity_id
_entity_poly.type
_entity_poly.pdbx_seq_one_letter_code
_entity_poly.pdbx_strand_id
1 'polypeptide(L)'
;MQLSHQINRKFKTALLAWLAIYAGANAQQAQIPFAGVALDGYPIRATQLSDAGHAIGMQPEIVVFFMQWPEKFEAGTSCFPRETFDLIWQSGALPCLTWEPMTTRVDQETAILAGDILKGRYDDYLMAFARQSVRWPHPFIIRFAHEMNLDRYHWGTLKKDYGPESPAIYRKMFAYIVRFFRICGADNAIWCFCPNVDSIPNTGKDPENNWNTIDKY
;
A
#
# COMPACT_ATOMS: atom_id res chain seq x y z
N MET A 1 10.98 48.42 -59.17
CA MET A 1 11.07 47.29 -60.13
C MET A 1 11.62 46.09 -59.38
N GLN A 2 10.78 45.06 -59.33
CA GLN A 2 10.97 43.66 -58.95
C GLN A 2 12.37 43.07 -58.63
N LEU A 3 12.37 42.25 -57.58
CA LEU A 3 12.89 40.87 -57.48
C LEU A 3 14.42 40.59 -57.56
N SER A 4 14.98 40.20 -56.41
CA SER A 4 15.86 39.03 -56.17
C SER A 4 16.46 39.19 -54.75
N HIS A 5 15.81 38.83 -53.66
CA HIS A 5 15.27 37.53 -53.23
C HIS A 5 16.30 36.39 -53.19
N GLN A 6 16.43 35.84 -51.97
CA GLN A 6 17.06 34.56 -51.63
C GLN A 6 18.55 34.50 -51.95
N ILE A 7 19.44 34.68 -50.99
CA ILE A 7 19.93 33.61 -50.11
C ILE A 7 20.81 34.35 -49.09
N ASN A 8 20.44 34.37 -47.79
CA ASN A 8 21.38 34.52 -46.65
C ASN A 8 20.69 34.82 -45.31
N ARG A 9 19.37 35.00 -45.26
CA ARG A 9 18.64 35.11 -43.98
C ARG A 9 18.35 33.78 -43.26
N LYS A 10 18.66 32.62 -43.86
CA LYS A 10 18.39 31.30 -43.27
C LYS A 10 19.52 30.72 -42.40
N PHE A 11 20.69 31.35 -42.33
CA PHE A 11 21.85 30.79 -41.60
C PHE A 11 22.15 31.40 -40.22
N LYS A 12 21.43 32.44 -39.77
CA LYS A 12 21.63 33.02 -38.42
C LYS A 12 20.53 32.73 -37.40
N THR A 13 19.37 32.23 -37.82
CA THR A 13 18.30 31.77 -36.91
C THR A 13 18.36 30.28 -36.60
N ALA A 14 19.17 29.50 -37.32
CA ALA A 14 19.32 28.06 -37.09
C ALA A 14 20.30 27.70 -35.94
N LEU A 15 21.16 28.62 -35.50
CA LEU A 15 22.11 28.34 -34.42
C LEU A 15 21.61 28.71 -33.01
N LEU A 16 20.58 29.55 -32.90
CA LEU A 16 19.95 29.91 -31.61
C LEU A 16 18.74 29.01 -31.26
N ALA A 17 18.15 28.33 -32.24
CA ALA A 17 17.11 27.32 -31.99
C ALA A 17 17.68 25.95 -31.58
N TRP A 18 18.98 25.71 -31.76
CA TRP A 18 19.63 24.46 -31.37
C TRP A 18 20.27 24.50 -29.97
N LEU A 19 20.46 25.69 -29.39
CA LEU A 19 20.92 25.84 -27.99
C LEU A 19 19.77 25.92 -26.97
N ALA A 20 18.52 26.07 -27.42
CA ALA A 20 17.34 26.02 -26.56
C ALA A 20 16.72 24.62 -26.41
N ILE A 21 17.19 23.62 -27.19
CA ILE A 21 16.67 22.24 -27.13
C ILE A 21 17.56 21.32 -26.27
N TYR A 22 18.73 21.78 -25.81
CA TYR A 22 19.61 21.04 -24.89
C TYR A 22 19.67 21.59 -23.46
N ALA A 23 18.77 22.51 -23.09
CA ALA A 23 18.54 22.89 -21.69
C ALA A 23 17.27 22.23 -21.11
N GLY A 24 16.66 21.31 -21.85
CA GLY A 24 15.39 20.67 -21.51
C GLY A 24 15.48 19.15 -21.58
N ALA A 25 16.44 18.55 -20.88
CA ALA A 25 16.42 17.11 -20.59
C ALA A 25 17.19 16.87 -19.29
N ASN A 26 16.51 16.30 -18.30
CA ASN A 26 17.01 15.90 -16.98
C ASN A 26 17.10 16.97 -15.89
N ALA A 27 16.18 17.93 -15.85
CA ALA A 27 15.63 18.26 -14.54
C ALA A 27 14.69 17.09 -14.19
N GLN A 28 15.22 16.07 -13.50
CA GLN A 28 14.36 15.15 -12.76
C GLN A 28 13.53 16.07 -11.86
N GLN A 29 12.26 16.27 -12.20
CA GLN A 29 11.38 17.10 -11.39
C GLN A 29 11.46 16.49 -9.99
N ALA A 30 12.08 17.21 -9.05
CA ALA A 30 12.32 16.68 -7.73
C ALA A 30 10.95 16.30 -7.18
N GLN A 31 10.68 14.99 -7.10
CA GLN A 31 9.45 14.54 -6.48
C GLN A 31 9.60 14.91 -5.02
N ILE A 32 8.78 15.86 -4.59
CA ILE A 32 8.69 16.19 -3.17
C ILE A 32 8.19 14.90 -2.51
N PRO A 33 8.97 14.31 -1.60
CA PRO A 33 8.57 13.07 -0.95
C PRO A 33 7.33 13.36 -0.10
N PHE A 34 6.36 12.44 -0.13
CA PHE A 34 5.25 12.48 0.82
C PHE A 34 5.77 12.24 2.24
N ALA A 35 5.36 13.07 3.19
CA ALA A 35 5.60 12.81 4.61
C ALA A 35 4.45 11.99 5.21
N GLY A 36 4.77 10.97 6.00
CA GLY A 36 3.75 10.15 6.64
C GLY A 36 4.07 9.77 8.07
N VAL A 37 3.05 9.37 8.82
CA VAL A 37 3.15 8.87 10.19
C VAL A 37 2.42 7.55 10.33
N ALA A 38 2.94 6.66 11.16
CA ALA A 38 2.21 5.47 11.62
C ALA A 38 1.64 5.76 13.01
N LEU A 39 0.36 5.47 13.19
CA LEU A 39 -0.35 5.66 14.45
C LEU A 39 -0.75 4.29 15.01
N ASP A 40 -0.41 4.08 16.28
CA ASP A 40 -0.75 2.85 16.99
C ASP A 40 -2.21 2.87 17.46
N GLY A 41 -2.81 1.69 17.46
CA GLY A 41 -4.18 1.46 17.90
C GLY A 41 -5.23 1.70 16.82
N TYR A 42 -6.42 1.17 17.09
CA TYR A 42 -7.60 1.31 16.24
C TYR A 42 -8.85 1.35 17.14
N PRO A 43 -9.83 2.24 16.88
CA PRO A 43 -9.84 3.28 15.84
C PRO A 43 -8.86 4.43 16.12
N ILE A 44 -8.45 5.15 15.07
CA ILE A 44 -7.64 6.36 15.21
C ILE A 44 -8.51 7.49 15.76
N ARG A 45 -7.96 8.22 16.73
CA ARG A 45 -8.60 9.38 17.35
C ARG A 45 -8.04 10.69 16.79
N ALA A 46 -8.86 11.73 16.73
CA ALA A 46 -8.44 13.06 16.27
C ALA A 46 -7.24 13.61 17.04
N THR A 47 -7.17 13.33 18.35
CA THR A 47 -6.02 13.75 19.19
C THR A 47 -4.71 13.10 18.76
N GLN A 48 -4.72 11.81 18.38
CA GLN A 48 -3.51 11.13 17.91
C GLN A 48 -2.97 11.78 16.62
N LEU A 49 -3.88 12.15 15.72
CA LEU A 49 -3.53 12.80 14.47
C LEU A 49 -2.98 14.22 14.70
N SER A 50 -3.64 15.01 15.56
CA SER A 50 -3.15 16.35 15.90
C SER A 50 -1.81 16.32 16.62
N ASP A 51 -1.62 15.39 17.56
CA ASP A 51 -0.38 15.25 18.33
C ASP A 51 0.78 14.83 17.42
N ALA A 52 0.53 13.90 16.49
CA ALA A 52 1.53 13.51 15.49
C ALA A 52 1.93 14.69 14.61
N GLY A 53 0.97 15.48 14.12
CA GLY A 53 1.25 16.67 13.32
C GLY A 53 2.06 17.73 14.06
N HIS A 54 1.76 17.97 15.35
CA HIS A 54 2.56 18.85 16.20
C HIS A 54 3.98 18.32 16.43
N ALA A 55 4.13 17.01 16.65
CA ALA A 55 5.43 16.39 16.92
C ALA A 55 6.38 16.45 15.72
N ILE A 56 5.87 16.28 14.50
CA ILE A 56 6.68 16.37 13.27
C ILE A 56 6.77 17.79 12.71
N GLY A 57 6.03 18.75 13.27
CA GLY A 57 6.01 20.15 12.82
C GLY A 57 5.34 20.38 11.46
N MET A 58 4.58 19.40 10.95
CA MET A 58 3.86 19.46 9.68
C MET A 58 2.63 18.54 9.72
N GLN A 59 1.67 18.76 8.83
CA GLN A 59 0.56 17.82 8.66
C GLN A 59 1.04 16.61 7.86
N PRO A 60 0.78 15.35 8.32
CA PRO A 60 1.10 14.17 7.53
C PRO A 60 0.29 14.14 6.23
N GLU A 61 0.90 13.67 5.15
CA GLU A 61 0.24 13.42 3.86
C GLU A 61 -0.20 11.95 3.72
N ILE A 62 0.39 11.04 4.50
CA ILE A 62 -0.04 9.65 4.64
C ILE A 62 -0.16 9.31 6.12
N VAL A 63 -1.26 8.67 6.51
CA VAL A 63 -1.43 8.14 7.87
C VAL A 63 -1.59 6.63 7.78
N VAL A 64 -0.62 5.91 8.32
CA VAL A 64 -0.64 4.46 8.44
C VAL A 64 -1.34 4.09 9.74
N PHE A 65 -2.26 3.13 9.68
CA PHE A 65 -2.85 2.52 10.86
C PHE A 65 -3.04 1.01 10.65
N PHE A 66 -3.36 0.27 11.71
CA PHE A 66 -3.38 -1.19 11.71
C PHE A 66 -4.77 -1.71 12.05
N MET A 67 -5.21 -2.76 11.37
CA MET A 67 -6.46 -3.43 11.67
C MET A 67 -6.35 -4.92 11.43
N GLN A 68 -6.63 -5.69 12.48
CA GLN A 68 -6.74 -7.15 12.42
C GLN A 68 -8.09 -7.59 11.86
N TRP A 69 -8.17 -8.86 11.45
CA TRP A 69 -9.40 -9.45 10.95
C TRP A 69 -10.28 -9.95 12.10
N PRO A 70 -11.62 -9.91 11.95
CA PRO A 70 -12.51 -10.42 12.97
C PRO A 70 -12.42 -11.95 13.02
N GLU A 71 -12.54 -12.54 14.20
CA GLU A 71 -12.60 -14.00 14.31
C GLU A 71 -13.89 -14.58 13.74
N LYS A 72 -15.00 -13.83 13.91
CA LYS A 72 -16.30 -14.12 13.34
C LYS A 72 -16.83 -12.86 12.71
N PHE A 73 -17.38 -13.00 11.51
CA PHE A 73 -18.02 -11.92 10.80
C PHE A 73 -19.51 -12.22 10.66
N GLU A 74 -20.34 -11.28 11.08
CA GLU A 74 -21.78 -11.33 10.87
C GLU A 74 -22.13 -10.50 9.64
N ALA A 75 -22.72 -11.14 8.63
CA ALA A 75 -23.13 -10.46 7.40
C ALA A 75 -24.07 -9.28 7.71
N GLY A 76 -23.80 -8.13 7.07
CA GLY A 76 -24.56 -6.90 7.29
C GLY A 76 -23.99 -5.95 8.35
N THR A 77 -22.95 -6.36 9.08
CA THR A 77 -22.22 -5.48 10.01
C THR A 77 -21.20 -4.59 9.29
N SER A 78 -20.87 -3.45 9.91
CA SER A 78 -19.80 -2.57 9.41
C SER A 78 -18.45 -3.22 9.67
N CYS A 79 -17.65 -3.38 8.62
CA CYS A 79 -16.30 -3.96 8.70
C CYS A 79 -15.24 -3.06 8.07
N PHE A 80 -15.65 -2.10 7.24
CA PHE A 80 -14.78 -1.07 6.73
C PHE A 80 -14.61 0.04 7.78
N PRO A 81 -13.36 0.47 8.08
CA PRO A 81 -13.04 1.44 9.12
C PRO A 81 -13.37 2.89 8.73
N ARG A 82 -14.64 3.16 8.35
CA ARG A 82 -15.09 4.43 7.77
C ARG A 82 -14.73 5.64 8.63
N GLU A 83 -14.93 5.57 9.94
CA GLU A 83 -14.66 6.71 10.84
C GLU A 83 -13.18 7.11 10.85
N THR A 84 -12.28 6.13 10.91
CA THR A 84 -10.83 6.37 10.83
C THR A 84 -10.43 6.91 9.46
N PHE A 85 -11.00 6.34 8.41
CA PHE A 85 -10.76 6.78 7.04
C PHE A 85 -11.25 8.22 6.78
N ASP A 86 -12.46 8.56 7.22
CA ASP A 86 -13.03 9.90 7.13
C ASP A 86 -12.18 10.90 7.91
N LEU A 87 -11.76 10.56 9.13
CA LEU A 87 -10.89 11.41 9.95
C LEU A 87 -9.57 11.74 9.25
N ILE A 88 -8.88 10.72 8.72
CA ILE A 88 -7.59 10.89 8.03
C ILE A 88 -7.78 11.68 6.73
N TRP A 89 -8.79 11.36 5.93
CA TRP A 89 -9.06 12.05 4.68
C TRP A 89 -9.42 13.52 4.88
N GLN A 90 -10.23 13.82 5.90
CA GLN A 90 -10.61 15.19 6.24
C GLN A 90 -9.44 16.03 6.77
N SER A 91 -8.38 15.42 7.28
CA SER A 91 -7.14 16.14 7.63
C SER A 91 -6.26 16.44 6.42
N GLY A 92 -6.65 16.01 5.21
CA GLY A 92 -5.88 16.15 3.98
C GLY A 92 -4.85 15.03 3.74
N ALA A 93 -4.88 13.95 4.53
CA ALA A 93 -3.96 12.83 4.40
C ALA A 93 -4.60 11.63 3.66
N LEU A 94 -3.76 10.81 3.03
CA LEU A 94 -4.14 9.54 2.44
C LEU A 94 -4.13 8.43 3.49
N PRO A 95 -5.25 7.72 3.74
CA PRO A 95 -5.26 6.58 4.65
C PRO A 95 -4.46 5.42 4.08
N CYS A 96 -3.59 4.83 4.91
CA CYS A 96 -2.87 3.61 4.62
C CYS A 96 -3.21 2.55 5.67
N LEU A 97 -4.07 1.61 5.31
CA LEU A 97 -4.49 0.51 6.16
C LEU A 97 -3.47 -0.64 6.07
N THR A 98 -2.77 -0.90 7.16
CA THR A 98 -2.08 -2.18 7.37
C THR A 98 -3.13 -3.22 7.76
N TRP A 99 -3.46 -4.09 6.82
CA TRP A 99 -4.56 -5.04 6.97
C TRP A 99 -4.00 -6.42 7.30
N GLU A 100 -4.17 -6.83 8.55
CA GLU A 100 -3.46 -7.96 9.14
C GLU A 100 -4.38 -9.18 9.22
N PRO A 101 -4.13 -10.25 8.44
CA PRO A 101 -4.92 -11.49 8.49
C PRO A 101 -4.55 -12.31 9.73
N MET A 102 -4.82 -11.74 10.90
CA MET A 102 -4.73 -12.37 12.21
C MET A 102 -5.93 -11.98 13.05
N THR A 103 -6.17 -12.73 14.11
CA THR A 103 -7.11 -12.39 15.17
C THR A 103 -6.35 -12.08 16.45
N THR A 104 -6.86 -11.17 17.27
CA THR A 104 -6.33 -10.85 18.59
C THR A 104 -7.29 -11.31 19.69
N ARG A 105 -6.78 -12.02 20.70
CA ARG A 105 -7.52 -12.45 21.89
C ARG A 105 -6.65 -12.27 23.12
N VAL A 106 -7.04 -11.37 24.04
CA VAL A 106 -6.40 -11.17 25.36
C VAL A 106 -4.86 -11.30 25.26
N ASP A 107 -4.26 -10.42 24.46
CA ASP A 107 -2.80 -10.31 24.23
C ASP A 107 -2.15 -11.42 23.37
N GLN A 108 -2.94 -12.29 22.74
CA GLN A 108 -2.45 -13.27 21.77
C GLN A 108 -2.87 -12.91 20.34
N GLU A 109 -1.87 -12.69 19.50
CA GLU A 109 -2.01 -12.60 18.04
C GLU A 109 -1.96 -14.02 17.45
N THR A 110 -2.91 -14.35 16.57
CA THR A 110 -2.93 -15.63 15.86
C THR A 110 -3.13 -15.39 14.38
N ALA A 111 -2.12 -15.71 13.57
CA ALA A 111 -2.20 -15.66 12.12
C ALA A 111 -3.34 -16.57 11.62
N ILE A 112 -4.17 -16.03 10.74
CA ILE A 112 -5.21 -16.81 10.06
C ILE A 112 -4.52 -17.67 9.00
N LEU A 113 -4.85 -18.96 8.98
CA LEU A 113 -4.25 -19.89 8.01
C LEU A 113 -4.74 -19.57 6.59
N ALA A 114 -3.83 -19.66 5.62
CA ALA A 114 -4.15 -19.45 4.20
C ALA A 114 -5.23 -20.44 3.75
N GLY A 115 -5.24 -21.65 4.29
CA GLY A 115 -6.28 -22.64 4.03
C GLY A 115 -7.68 -22.16 4.44
N ASP A 116 -7.81 -21.41 5.53
CA ASP A 116 -9.10 -20.86 5.96
C ASP A 116 -9.57 -19.74 5.03
N ILE A 117 -8.66 -18.86 4.61
CA ILE A 117 -8.92 -17.77 3.67
C ILE A 117 -9.31 -18.35 2.30
N LEU A 118 -8.48 -19.23 1.74
CA LEU A 118 -8.64 -19.78 0.39
C LEU A 118 -9.80 -20.78 0.25
N LYS A 119 -10.27 -21.37 1.36
CA LYS A 119 -11.48 -22.21 1.38
C LYS A 119 -12.76 -21.42 1.68
N GLY A 120 -12.65 -20.09 1.75
CA GLY A 120 -13.79 -19.18 1.78
C GLY A 120 -14.37 -18.90 3.16
N ARG A 121 -13.68 -19.22 4.26
CA ARG A 121 -14.17 -18.90 5.62
C ARG A 121 -14.30 -17.39 5.88
N TYR A 122 -13.61 -16.57 5.09
CA TYR A 122 -13.62 -15.11 5.19
C TYR A 122 -14.29 -14.43 3.99
N ASP A 123 -14.95 -15.18 3.10
CA ASP A 123 -15.52 -14.62 1.86
C ASP A 123 -16.57 -13.54 2.13
N ASP A 124 -17.46 -13.76 3.11
CA ASP A 124 -18.47 -12.78 3.49
C ASP A 124 -17.85 -11.48 4.03
N TYR A 125 -16.79 -11.61 4.84
CA TYR A 125 -16.03 -10.47 5.37
C TYR A 125 -15.35 -9.70 4.24
N LEU A 126 -14.61 -10.38 3.36
CA LEU A 126 -13.89 -9.77 2.24
C LEU A 126 -14.85 -9.08 1.25
N MET A 127 -15.97 -9.75 0.94
CA MET A 127 -17.02 -9.20 0.08
C MET A 127 -17.68 -7.97 0.71
N ALA A 128 -18.00 -8.02 2.00
CA ALA A 128 -18.59 -6.89 2.71
C ALA A 128 -17.61 -5.71 2.79
N PHE A 129 -16.33 -5.98 3.07
CA PHE A 129 -15.30 -4.96 3.16
C PHE A 129 -15.12 -4.24 1.81
N ALA A 130 -14.98 -5.00 0.72
CA ALA A 130 -14.87 -4.45 -0.63
C ALA A 130 -16.11 -3.64 -1.05
N ARG A 131 -17.34 -4.11 -0.74
CA ARG A 131 -18.57 -3.35 -1.01
C ARG A 131 -18.64 -2.05 -0.21
N GLN A 132 -18.23 -2.08 1.06
CA GLN A 132 -18.24 -0.91 1.92
C GLN A 132 -17.16 0.10 1.50
N SER A 133 -16.01 -0.35 0.98
CA SER A 133 -14.96 0.53 0.47
C SER A 133 -15.38 1.28 -0.79
N VAL A 134 -16.18 0.68 -1.69
CA VAL A 134 -16.77 1.38 -2.86
C VAL A 134 -17.66 2.54 -2.42
N ARG A 135 -18.39 2.39 -1.30
CA ARG A 135 -19.25 3.45 -0.75
C ARG A 135 -18.45 4.57 -0.12
N TRP A 136 -17.13 4.43 0.05
CA TRP A 136 -16.21 5.45 0.50
C TRP A 136 -15.32 5.85 -0.69
N PRO A 137 -15.78 6.73 -1.61
CA PRO A 137 -15.20 6.89 -2.94
C PRO A 137 -13.94 7.78 -2.95
N HIS A 138 -13.04 7.57 -2.00
CA HIS A 138 -11.74 8.22 -1.89
C HIS A 138 -10.62 7.18 -2.04
N PRO A 139 -9.45 7.56 -2.55
CA PRO A 139 -8.31 6.66 -2.64
C PRO A 139 -7.82 6.29 -1.24
N PHE A 140 -7.34 5.06 -1.08
CA PHE A 140 -6.64 4.61 0.12
C PHE A 140 -5.64 3.51 -0.23
N ILE A 141 -4.66 3.33 0.63
CA ILE A 141 -3.66 2.27 0.50
C ILE A 141 -4.04 1.09 1.38
N ILE A 142 -3.91 -0.12 0.85
CA ILE A 142 -3.92 -1.37 1.60
C ILE A 142 -2.51 -1.94 1.60
N ARG A 143 -1.92 -2.01 2.79
CA ARG A 143 -0.66 -2.70 3.09
C ARG A 143 -1.00 -4.06 3.70
N PHE A 144 -1.45 -4.98 2.84
CA PHE A 144 -1.92 -6.30 3.27
C PHE A 144 -0.76 -7.16 3.76
N ALA A 145 -0.89 -7.72 4.97
CA ALA A 145 0.04 -8.69 5.53
C ALA A 145 1.51 -8.23 5.36
N HIS A 146 1.85 -7.09 5.95
CA HIS A 146 3.17 -6.46 5.85
C HIS A 146 4.28 -7.35 6.42
N GLU A 147 5.52 -7.11 6.00
CA GLU A 147 6.71 -7.82 6.50
C GLU A 147 6.57 -9.35 6.42
N MET A 148 5.94 -9.82 5.35
CA MET A 148 5.67 -11.24 5.09
C MET A 148 6.93 -12.10 4.97
N ASN A 149 8.10 -11.48 4.84
CA ASN A 149 9.42 -12.09 4.84
C ASN A 149 10.05 -12.23 6.24
N LEU A 150 9.29 -11.98 7.31
CA LEU A 150 9.67 -12.28 8.69
C LEU A 150 8.85 -13.46 9.26
N ASP A 151 9.55 -14.40 9.90
CA ASP A 151 8.93 -15.52 10.64
C ASP A 151 8.04 -15.06 11.81
N ARG A 152 8.27 -13.85 12.33
CA ARG A 152 7.45 -13.20 13.36
C ARG A 152 5.97 -13.20 12.97
N TYR A 153 5.67 -12.83 11.73
CA TYR A 153 4.29 -12.68 11.28
C TYR A 153 3.72 -13.93 10.62
N HIS A 154 4.55 -14.74 9.96
CA HIS A 154 4.20 -16.05 9.39
C HIS A 154 2.80 -16.12 8.75
N TRP A 155 2.43 -15.08 7.99
CA TRP A 155 1.07 -14.90 7.47
C TRP A 155 0.63 -16.12 6.67
N GLY A 156 -0.56 -16.65 7.00
CA GLY A 156 -1.14 -17.78 6.30
C GLY A 156 -0.61 -19.16 6.70
N THR A 157 0.35 -19.25 7.62
CA THR A 157 0.91 -20.53 8.09
C THR A 157 0.89 -20.63 9.61
N LEU A 158 1.20 -21.80 10.17
CA LEU A 158 1.68 -21.86 11.54
C LEU A 158 3.15 -21.40 11.55
N LYS A 159 3.63 -20.87 12.68
CA LYS A 159 5.03 -20.46 12.83
C LYS A 159 6.03 -21.56 12.46
N LYS A 160 5.77 -22.81 12.86
CA LYS A 160 6.62 -23.97 12.57
C LYS A 160 6.69 -24.35 11.08
N ASP A 161 5.71 -23.91 10.30
CA ASP A 161 5.56 -24.21 8.87
C ASP A 161 6.01 -23.02 8.00
N TYR A 162 6.50 -21.94 8.61
CA TYR A 162 7.06 -20.79 7.91
C TYR A 162 8.39 -21.17 7.25
N GLY A 163 8.57 -20.83 5.98
CA GLY A 163 9.73 -21.25 5.21
C GLY A 163 9.62 -20.96 3.71
N PRO A 164 10.37 -21.67 2.85
CA PRO A 164 10.46 -21.39 1.41
C PRO A 164 9.15 -21.34 0.63
N GLU A 165 8.09 -21.98 1.14
CA GLU A 165 6.75 -21.94 0.52
C GLU A 165 5.94 -20.69 0.92
N SER A 166 6.37 -19.93 1.94
CA SER A 166 5.64 -18.78 2.47
C SER A 166 5.41 -17.67 1.43
N PRO A 167 6.37 -17.31 0.54
CA PRO A 167 6.08 -16.39 -0.56
C PRO A 167 4.97 -16.90 -1.49
N ALA A 168 5.00 -18.19 -1.87
CA ALA A 168 3.97 -18.80 -2.71
C ALA A 168 2.58 -18.80 -2.04
N ILE A 169 2.54 -19.00 -0.73
CA ILE A 169 1.31 -18.93 0.07
C ILE A 169 0.78 -17.50 0.12
N TYR A 170 1.65 -16.50 0.37
CA TYR A 170 1.28 -15.09 0.37
C TYR A 170 0.65 -14.67 -0.96
N ARG A 171 1.28 -15.04 -2.08
CA ARG A 171 0.76 -14.74 -3.44
C ARG A 171 -0.67 -15.24 -3.65
N LYS A 172 -0.94 -16.47 -3.22
CA LYS A 172 -2.28 -17.07 -3.33
C LYS A 172 -3.29 -16.27 -2.50
N MET A 173 -2.95 -15.90 -1.25
CA MET A 173 -3.82 -15.08 -0.42
C MET A 173 -4.05 -13.68 -1.02
N PHE A 174 -2.99 -13.00 -1.46
CA PHE A 174 -3.07 -11.68 -2.07
C PHE A 174 -3.96 -11.68 -3.32
N ALA A 175 -3.72 -12.62 -4.25
CA ALA A 175 -4.57 -12.77 -5.43
C ALA A 175 -6.04 -13.06 -5.07
N TYR A 176 -6.25 -13.86 -4.03
CA TYR A 176 -7.59 -14.22 -3.56
C TYR A 176 -8.35 -12.99 -3.02
N ILE A 177 -7.75 -12.18 -2.15
CA ILE A 177 -8.40 -10.99 -1.59
C ILE A 177 -8.63 -9.91 -2.66
N VAL A 178 -7.66 -9.68 -3.55
CA VAL A 178 -7.76 -8.68 -4.63
C VAL A 178 -8.91 -9.02 -5.56
N ARG A 179 -9.24 -10.32 -5.74
CA ARG A 179 -10.41 -10.76 -6.51
C ARG A 179 -11.70 -10.13 -6.01
N PHE A 180 -11.91 -10.03 -4.69
CA PHE A 180 -13.15 -9.46 -4.12
C PHE A 180 -13.28 -7.98 -4.42
N PHE A 181 -12.18 -7.22 -4.30
CA PHE A 181 -12.13 -5.81 -4.66
C PHE A 181 -12.43 -5.61 -6.14
N ARG A 182 -11.82 -6.40 -7.02
CA ARG A 182 -12.09 -6.37 -8.47
C ARG A 182 -13.54 -6.72 -8.80
N ILE A 183 -14.12 -7.75 -8.18
CA ILE A 183 -15.53 -8.13 -8.37
C ILE A 183 -16.48 -7.00 -7.96
N CYS A 184 -16.15 -6.25 -6.91
CA CYS A 184 -16.98 -5.16 -6.43
C CYS A 184 -16.76 -3.83 -7.17
N GLY A 185 -15.74 -3.72 -8.04
CA GLY A 185 -15.33 -2.46 -8.65
C GLY A 185 -14.71 -1.48 -7.66
N ALA A 186 -14.00 -1.98 -6.64
CA ALA A 186 -13.31 -1.18 -5.63
C ALA A 186 -11.96 -0.65 -6.15
N ASP A 187 -12.00 0.13 -7.23
CA ASP A 187 -10.82 0.68 -7.91
C ASP A 187 -10.15 1.82 -7.12
N ASN A 188 -10.76 2.24 -6.01
CA ASN A 188 -10.21 3.21 -5.08
C ASN A 188 -9.16 2.63 -4.10
N ALA A 189 -9.01 1.31 -4.06
CA ALA A 189 -7.98 0.64 -3.25
C ALA A 189 -6.65 0.51 -4.01
N ILE A 190 -5.58 1.07 -3.42
CA ILE A 190 -4.20 0.99 -3.92
C ILE A 190 -3.45 -0.07 -3.10
N TRP A 191 -2.81 -1.03 -3.76
CA TRP A 191 -2.13 -2.13 -3.05
C TRP A 191 -0.64 -1.83 -2.86
N CYS A 192 -0.16 -1.91 -1.61
CA CYS A 192 1.23 -1.68 -1.24
C CYS A 192 1.91 -3.01 -0.88
N PHE A 193 2.89 -3.42 -1.69
CA PHE A 193 3.86 -4.45 -1.33
C PHE A 193 4.86 -3.87 -0.32
N CYS A 194 4.95 -4.47 0.88
CA CYS A 194 5.75 -3.94 1.97
C CYS A 194 6.48 -5.08 2.73
N PRO A 195 7.60 -5.58 2.19
CA PRO A 195 8.49 -6.47 2.93
C PRO A 195 9.31 -5.69 3.95
N ASN A 196 9.86 -6.40 4.94
CA ASN A 196 10.94 -5.87 5.77
C ASN A 196 12.24 -5.82 4.95
N VAL A 197 13.16 -4.91 5.30
CA VAL A 197 14.47 -4.83 4.65
C VAL A 197 15.26 -6.13 4.81
N ASP A 198 15.13 -6.79 5.96
CA ASP A 198 15.72 -8.09 6.24
C ASP A 198 14.71 -9.19 5.93
N SER A 199 15.21 -10.34 5.46
CA SER A 199 14.44 -11.58 5.42
C SER A 199 14.85 -12.42 6.63
N ILE A 200 13.90 -12.90 7.44
CA ILE A 200 14.21 -13.65 8.67
C ILE A 200 13.35 -14.93 8.68
N PRO A 201 13.97 -16.12 8.84
CA PRO A 201 15.29 -16.39 9.44
C PRO A 201 16.49 -16.28 8.50
N ASN A 202 16.29 -16.02 7.21
CA ASN A 202 17.38 -16.01 6.24
C ASN A 202 18.08 -14.65 6.10
N THR A 203 19.10 -14.43 6.92
CA THR A 203 19.93 -13.21 6.93
C THR A 203 20.74 -12.99 5.64
N GLY A 204 20.12 -12.67 4.50
CA GLY A 204 20.72 -12.07 3.29
C GLY A 204 21.91 -12.79 2.62
N LYS A 205 22.36 -13.93 3.14
CA LYS A 205 23.55 -14.67 2.68
C LYS A 205 23.25 -15.63 1.53
N ASP A 206 21.97 -15.95 1.34
CA ASP A 206 21.49 -16.76 0.22
C ASP A 206 20.59 -15.89 -0.69
N PRO A 207 21.08 -15.48 -1.87
CA PRO A 207 20.34 -14.66 -2.83
C PRO A 207 19.02 -15.30 -3.31
N GLU A 208 18.94 -16.63 -3.33
CA GLU A 208 17.71 -17.33 -3.76
C GLU A 208 16.57 -17.15 -2.75
N ASN A 209 16.93 -16.90 -1.49
CA ASN A 209 16.02 -16.83 -0.35
C ASN A 209 15.87 -15.41 0.23
N ASN A 210 16.21 -14.38 -0.55
CA ASN A 210 15.94 -13.00 -0.17
C ASN A 210 14.52 -12.59 -0.61
N TRP A 211 13.55 -12.72 0.28
CA TRP A 211 12.13 -12.46 0.01
C TRP A 211 11.72 -11.00 0.26
N ASN A 212 12.66 -10.06 0.23
CA ASN A 212 12.35 -8.62 0.33
C ASN A 212 12.12 -7.95 -1.04
N THR A 213 12.02 -8.73 -2.11
CA THR A 213 11.86 -8.26 -3.49
C THR A 213 10.56 -8.77 -4.09
N ILE A 214 9.98 -7.99 -5.02
CA ILE A 214 8.68 -8.32 -5.60
C ILE A 214 8.72 -9.52 -6.54
N ASP A 215 9.85 -9.86 -7.18
CA ASP A 215 9.96 -11.03 -8.07
C ASP A 215 9.75 -12.36 -7.34
N LYS A 216 9.84 -12.38 -6.01
CA LYS A 216 9.53 -13.54 -5.18
C LYS A 216 8.02 -13.71 -4.93
N TYR A 217 7.18 -12.74 -5.32
CA TYR A 217 5.72 -12.69 -5.13
C TYR A 217 4.97 -12.47 -6.45
#